data_AF-A0AA88YKB7-F1
#
_entry.id   AF-A0AA88YKB7-F1
#
_cell.length_a   1.000
_cell.length_b   1.000
_cell.length_c   1.000
_cell.angle_alpha   90.00
_cell.angle_beta   90.00
_cell.angle_gamma   90.00
#
_symmetry.space_group_name_H-M   'P 1'
#
loop_
_entity.id
_entity.type
_entity.pdbx_description
1 polymer ?
#
loop_
_entity_poly.entity_id
_entity_poly.type
_entity_poly.pdbx_seq_one_letter_code
_entity_poly.pdbx_strand_id
1 'polypeptide(L)'
;MSRIALFGSSYIRRLDEFCGGDLGIPHTVKFFGKGGMTAGHPHFFLKSQVLHFQPDIVFICLGGNDISATSSPCEIVRNIKTLVNELISTGVRRVLVSEVLERGDFTKAPGLTKDSFDKQRKKINQMLKSKLGKNSDIS
;
A
#
# COMPACT_ATOMS: atom_id res chain seq x y z
N MET A 1 18.71 -13.81 6.23
CA MET A 1 17.38 -13.45 6.79
C MET A 1 16.99 -12.10 6.23
N SER A 2 15.84 -11.98 5.58
CA SER A 2 15.43 -10.74 4.91
C SER A 2 14.73 -9.78 5.87
N ARG A 3 14.89 -8.48 5.65
CA ARG A 3 14.12 -7.41 6.31
C ARG A 3 12.90 -7.06 5.46
N ILE A 4 11.72 -7.14 6.05
CA ILE A 4 10.44 -6.90 5.37
C ILE A 4 9.73 -5.72 6.03
N ALA A 5 9.42 -4.69 5.25
CA ALA A 5 8.60 -3.58 5.70
C ALA A 5 7.17 -3.73 5.18
N LEU A 6 6.20 -3.75 6.07
CA LEU A 6 4.78 -3.63 5.71
C LEU A 6 4.38 -2.16 5.79
N PHE A 7 4.14 -1.51 4.66
CA PHE A 7 3.85 -0.08 4.59
C PHE A 7 2.41 0.14 4.14
N GLY A 8 1.62 0.87 4.92
CA GLY A 8 0.23 1.07 4.52
C GLY A 8 -0.62 1.87 5.49
N SER A 9 -1.93 1.77 5.27
CA SER A 9 -2.91 2.56 6.01
C SER A 9 -3.38 1.88 7.30
N SER A 10 -4.68 1.96 7.61
CA SER A 10 -5.29 1.37 8.79
C SER A 10 -5.27 -0.16 8.80
N TYR A 11 -5.17 -0.82 7.64
CA TYR A 11 -5.05 -2.28 7.57
C TYR A 11 -3.72 -2.78 8.14
N ILE A 12 -2.60 -2.14 7.79
CA ILE A 12 -1.29 -2.51 8.32
C ILE A 12 -1.19 -2.23 9.82
N ARG A 13 -1.71 -1.09 10.29
CA ARG A 13 -1.76 -0.79 11.73
C ARG A 13 -2.56 -1.84 12.51
N ARG A 14 -3.71 -2.24 12.00
CA ARG A 14 -4.54 -3.28 12.64
C ARG A 14 -3.91 -4.66 12.56
N LEU A 15 -3.15 -4.95 11.50
CA LEU A 15 -2.42 -6.21 11.38
C LEU A 15 -1.31 -6.29 12.45
N ASP A 16 -0.58 -5.20 12.66
CA ASP A 16 0.42 -5.08 13.74
C ASP A 16 -0.22 -5.36 15.12
N GLU A 17 -1.33 -4.69 15.42
CA GLU A 17 -2.11 -4.89 16.65
C GLU A 17 -2.61 -6.34 16.80
N PHE A 18 -3.08 -6.95 15.71
CA PHE A 18 -3.62 -8.31 15.70
C PHE A 18 -2.56 -9.37 15.97
N CYS A 19 -1.35 -9.19 15.43
CA CYS A 19 -0.26 -10.16 15.55
C CYS A 19 0.73 -9.82 16.68
N GLY A 20 0.55 -8.71 17.40
CA GLY A 20 1.47 -8.27 18.44
C GLY A 20 2.88 -7.94 17.92
N GLY A 21 2.97 -7.49 16.67
CA GLY A 21 4.25 -7.17 16.01
C GLY A 21 5.02 -8.37 15.45
N ASP A 22 4.48 -9.59 15.50
CA ASP A 22 5.12 -10.79 14.97
C ASP A 22 4.20 -11.58 14.02
N LEU A 23 4.61 -11.73 12.75
CA LEU A 23 3.89 -12.54 11.76
C LEU A 23 4.18 -14.04 11.87
N GLY A 24 5.09 -14.48 12.76
CA GLY A 24 5.45 -15.89 12.92
C GLY A 24 6.23 -16.46 11.72
N ILE A 25 6.95 -15.61 10.98
CA ILE A 25 7.75 -16.00 9.82
C ILE A 25 9.26 -15.83 10.11
N PRO A 26 10.14 -16.62 9.48
CA PRO A 26 11.60 -16.57 9.74
C PRO A 26 12.29 -15.36 9.07
N HIS A 27 11.70 -14.18 9.18
CA HIS A 27 12.18 -12.91 8.62
C HIS A 27 11.96 -11.77 9.63
N THR A 28 12.77 -10.72 9.55
CA THR A 28 12.57 -9.53 10.39
C THR A 28 11.49 -8.66 9.74
N VAL A 29 10.31 -8.61 10.35
CA VAL A 29 9.18 -7.82 9.85
C VAL A 29 9.02 -6.55 10.69
N LYS A 30 8.76 -5.42 10.05
CA LYS A 30 8.29 -4.20 10.73
C LYS A 30 7.05 -3.63 10.06
N PHE A 31 6.13 -3.14 10.88
CA PHE A 31 4.88 -2.53 10.45
C PHE A 31 4.99 -1.02 10.45
N PHE A 32 4.57 -0.41 9.35
CA PHE A 32 4.58 1.04 9.12
C PHE A 32 3.18 1.46 8.68
N GLY A 33 2.21 1.26 9.58
CA GLY A 33 0.80 1.53 9.36
C GLY A 33 0.33 2.85 9.97
N LYS A 34 -0.38 3.69 9.21
CA LYS A 34 -1.09 4.86 9.77
C LYS A 34 -2.50 5.00 9.19
N GLY A 35 -3.49 5.16 10.05
CA GLY A 35 -4.87 5.43 9.62
C GLY A 35 -4.96 6.64 8.68
N GLY A 36 -5.80 6.55 7.65
CA GLY A 36 -6.03 7.63 6.68
C GLY A 36 -4.93 7.86 5.66
N MET A 37 -3.80 7.13 5.71
CA MET A 37 -2.71 7.29 4.75
C MET A 37 -3.18 6.99 3.32
N THR A 38 -2.76 7.83 2.37
CA THR A 38 -3.03 7.72 0.93
C THR A 38 -1.72 7.48 0.17
N ALA A 39 -1.80 6.97 -1.06
CA ALA A 39 -0.63 6.83 -1.92
C ALA A 39 -0.14 8.18 -2.46
N GLY A 40 -1.04 9.15 -2.64
CA GLY A 40 -0.66 10.52 -3.05
C GLY A 40 0.08 11.32 -1.96
N HIS A 41 -0.19 11.04 -0.69
CA HIS A 41 0.43 11.73 0.45
C HIS A 41 0.89 10.71 1.50
N PRO A 42 1.92 9.90 1.21
CA PRO A 42 2.46 8.94 2.15
C PRO A 42 3.03 9.69 3.37
N HIS A 43 2.86 9.12 4.57
CA HIS A 43 3.28 9.78 5.79
C HIS A 43 4.80 9.93 5.85
N PHE A 44 5.31 11.18 5.75
CA PHE A 44 6.72 11.50 5.61
C PHE A 44 7.61 10.78 6.64
N PHE A 45 7.27 10.89 7.93
CA PHE A 45 8.06 10.28 8.99
C PHE A 45 8.09 8.75 8.92
N LEU A 46 6.97 8.11 8.55
CA LEU A 46 6.94 6.64 8.43
C LEU A 46 7.72 6.18 7.21
N LYS A 47 7.64 6.91 6.10
CA LYS A 47 8.48 6.65 4.93
C LYS A 47 9.96 6.76 5.30
N SER A 48 10.36 7.79 6.06
CA SER A 48 11.74 7.92 6.55
C SER A 48 12.17 6.75 7.44
N GLN A 49 11.28 6.25 8.30
CA GLN A 49 11.57 5.05 9.11
C GLN A 49 11.70 3.78 8.27
N VAL A 50 10.89 3.62 7.21
CA VAL A 50 11.04 2.52 6.24
C VAL A 50 12.45 2.58 5.62
N LEU A 51 12.90 3.76 5.21
CA LEU A 51 14.24 3.92 4.63
C LEU A 51 15.36 3.62 5.64
N HIS A 52 15.24 4.09 6.88
CA HIS A 52 16.20 3.77 7.95
C HIS A 52 16.23 2.28 8.30
N PHE A 53 15.10 1.59 8.17
CA PHE A 53 15.04 0.15 8.38
C PHE A 53 15.77 -0.64 7.28
N GLN A 54 15.99 -0.03 6.11
CA GLN A 54 16.67 -0.61 4.94
C GLN A 54 16.12 -2.00 4.55
N PRO A 55 14.81 -2.12 4.28
CA PRO A 55 14.19 -3.40 3.95
C PRO A 55 14.70 -3.96 2.62
N ASP A 56 14.80 -5.28 2.57
CA ASP A 56 14.97 -6.02 1.31
C ASP A 56 13.67 -6.02 0.49
N ILE A 57 12.55 -6.13 1.22
CA ILE A 57 11.21 -6.24 0.64
C ILE A 57 10.30 -5.22 1.29
N VAL A 58 9.58 -4.44 0.48
CA VAL A 58 8.49 -3.58 0.96
C VAL A 58 7.17 -4.10 0.41
N PHE A 59 6.20 -4.35 1.28
CA PHE A 59 4.83 -4.65 0.90
C PHE A 59 3.97 -3.39 1.12
N ILE A 60 3.34 -2.88 0.06
CA ILE A 60 2.52 -1.67 0.08
C ILE A 60 1.05 -2.04 0.11
N CYS A 61 0.32 -1.56 1.13
CA CYS A 61 -1.14 -1.64 1.23
C CYS A 61 -1.74 -0.22 1.34
N LEU A 62 -1.88 0.44 0.18
CA LEU A 62 -2.38 1.81 0.01
C LEU A 62 -3.31 1.91 -1.21
N GLY A 63 -3.95 3.07 -1.39
CA GLY A 63 -4.87 3.33 -2.52
C GLY A 63 -6.34 3.36 -2.14
N GLY A 64 -6.74 2.64 -1.08
CA GLY A 64 -8.15 2.61 -0.65
C GLY A 64 -8.66 3.96 -0.12
N ASN A 65 -7.81 4.72 0.58
CA ASN A 65 -8.17 6.05 1.08
C ASN A 65 -8.07 7.14 0.00
N ASP A 66 -7.41 6.85 -1.12
CA ASP A 66 -7.30 7.78 -2.25
C ASP A 66 -8.60 7.82 -3.08
N ILE A 67 -9.46 6.80 -2.95
CA ILE A 67 -10.74 6.72 -3.68
C ILE A 67 -11.76 7.66 -3.02
N SER A 68 -12.25 8.59 -3.82
CA SER A 68 -13.33 9.53 -3.51
C SER A 68 -14.30 9.63 -4.69
N ALA A 69 -15.38 10.40 -4.54
CA ALA A 69 -16.36 10.57 -5.61
C ALA A 69 -15.77 11.18 -6.90
N THR A 70 -14.69 11.96 -6.76
CA THR A 70 -14.06 12.71 -7.87
C THR A 70 -12.65 12.23 -8.19
N SER A 71 -12.14 11.20 -7.50
CA SER A 71 -10.78 10.70 -7.72
C SER A 71 -10.62 10.05 -9.09
N SER A 72 -9.41 10.12 -9.64
CA SER A 72 -9.02 9.43 -10.86
C SER A 72 -8.28 8.12 -10.55
N PRO A 73 -8.81 6.94 -10.96
CA PRO A 73 -8.08 5.67 -10.87
C PRO A 73 -6.67 5.73 -11.49
N CYS A 74 -6.51 6.47 -12.60
CA CYS A 74 -5.22 6.64 -13.26
C CYS A 74 -4.22 7.39 -12.38
N GLU A 75 -4.68 8.42 -11.67
CA GLU A 75 -3.85 9.20 -10.77
C GLU A 75 -3.43 8.38 -9.54
N ILE A 76 -4.37 7.63 -8.95
CA ILE A 76 -4.08 6.75 -7.81
C ILE A 76 -3.01 5.72 -8.20
N VAL A 77 -3.16 5.08 -9.36
CA VAL A 77 -2.17 4.14 -9.90
C VAL A 77 -0.83 4.82 -10.14
N ARG A 78 -0.82 6.05 -10.68
CA ARG A 78 0.41 6.84 -10.88
C ARG A 78 1.11 7.10 -9.55
N ASN A 79 0.38 7.52 -8.52
CA ASN A 79 0.94 7.80 -7.19
C ASN A 79 1.55 6.55 -6.56
N ILE A 80 0.84 5.40 -6.64
CA ILE A 80 1.38 4.11 -6.18
C ILE A 80 2.66 3.75 -6.94
N LYS A 81 2.68 3.91 -8.27
CA LYS A 81 3.89 3.64 -9.08
C LYS A 81 5.05 4.57 -8.72
N THR A 82 4.79 5.85 -8.48
CA THR A 82 5.81 6.78 -8.03
C THR A 82 6.43 6.30 -6.72
N LEU A 83 5.60 5.93 -5.73
CA LEU A 83 6.08 5.38 -4.46
C LEU A 83 6.91 4.09 -4.64
N VAL A 84 6.48 3.18 -5.53
CA VAL A 84 7.24 1.96 -5.87
C VAL A 84 8.62 2.33 -6.43
N ASN A 85 8.67 3.23 -7.41
CA ASN A 85 9.91 3.65 -8.04
C ASN A 85 10.85 4.34 -7.05
N GLU A 86 10.33 5.19 -6.17
CA GLU A 86 11.10 5.84 -5.11
C GLU A 86 11.75 4.80 -4.18
N LEU A 87 11.00 3.81 -3.73
CA LEU A 87 11.53 2.76 -2.85
C LEU A 87 12.61 1.93 -3.55
N ILE A 88 12.40 1.55 -4.81
CA ILE A 88 13.41 0.84 -5.60
C ILE A 88 14.68 1.70 -5.76
N SER A 89 14.53 3.00 -6.05
CA SER A 89 15.68 3.91 -6.19
C SER A 89 16.49 4.10 -4.90
N THR A 90 15.90 3.79 -3.75
CA THR A 90 16.58 3.82 -2.45
C THR A 90 17.29 2.50 -2.09
N GLY A 91 17.28 1.52 -3.00
CA GLY A 91 17.98 0.24 -2.82
C GLY A 91 17.10 -0.92 -2.32
N VAL A 92 15.77 -0.74 -2.24
CA VAL A 92 14.86 -1.84 -1.91
C VAL A 92 14.85 -2.85 -3.07
N ARG A 93 15.17 -4.11 -2.78
CA ARG A 93 15.29 -5.16 -3.82
C ARG A 93 13.96 -5.54 -4.45
N ARG A 94 12.89 -5.60 -3.65
CA ARG A 94 11.56 -5.97 -4.15
C ARG A 94 10.47 -5.13 -3.50
N VAL A 95 9.56 -4.61 -4.33
CA VAL A 95 8.36 -3.92 -3.85
C VAL A 95 7.14 -4.70 -4.32
N LEU A 96 6.34 -5.14 -3.37
CA LEU A 96 5.08 -5.84 -3.59
C LEU A 96 3.93 -4.87 -3.32
N VAL A 97 2.93 -4.85 -4.19
CA VAL A 97 1.75 -3.98 -4.03
C VAL A 97 0.53 -4.87 -3.86
N SER A 98 -0.19 -4.67 -2.75
CA SER A 98 -1.45 -5.36 -2.51
C SER A 98 -2.53 -4.86 -3.46
N GLU A 99 -3.54 -5.69 -3.69
CA GLU A 99 -4.80 -5.17 -4.19
C GLU A 99 -5.38 -4.15 -3.22
N VAL A 100 -6.10 -3.17 -3.74
CA VAL A 100 -6.95 -2.29 -2.94
C VAL A 100 -8.11 -3.15 -2.42
N LEU A 101 -8.19 -3.25 -1.10
CA LEU A 101 -9.17 -4.06 -0.38
C LEU A 101 -10.56 -3.41 -0.38
N GLU A 102 -11.56 -4.24 -0.12
CA GLU A 102 -12.93 -3.78 0.09
C GLU A 102 -13.04 -2.90 1.34
N ARG A 103 -14.11 -2.09 1.39
CA ARG A 103 -14.42 -1.19 2.50
C ARG A 103 -15.89 -1.36 2.88
N GLY A 104 -16.15 -1.50 4.17
CA GLY A 104 -17.50 -1.68 4.71
C GLY A 104 -18.20 -0.39 5.13
N ASP A 105 -17.45 0.65 5.50
CA ASP A 105 -18.02 1.89 6.06
C ASP A 105 -17.73 3.11 5.17
N PHE A 106 -18.80 3.72 4.65
CA PHE A 106 -18.77 4.90 3.78
C PHE A 106 -19.30 6.18 4.45
N THR A 107 -19.66 6.13 5.74
CA THR A 107 -20.22 7.28 6.48
C THR A 107 -19.29 8.50 6.46
N LYS A 108 -17.97 8.27 6.40
CA LYS A 108 -16.93 9.29 6.36
C LYS A 108 -16.48 9.69 4.95
N ALA A 109 -17.21 9.29 3.91
CA ALA A 109 -16.87 9.57 2.52
C ALA A 109 -18.11 10.13 1.77
N PRO A 110 -18.43 11.43 1.95
CA PRO A 110 -19.57 12.06 1.29
C PRO A 110 -19.54 11.85 -0.22
N GLY A 111 -20.67 11.44 -0.80
CA GLY A 111 -20.81 11.21 -2.24
C GLY A 111 -20.18 9.90 -2.77
N LEU A 112 -19.51 9.12 -1.92
CA LEU A 112 -18.93 7.83 -2.30
C LEU A 112 -19.84 6.69 -1.84
N THR A 113 -20.50 6.03 -2.79
CA THR A 113 -21.27 4.81 -2.53
C THR A 113 -20.39 3.57 -2.60
N LYS A 114 -20.83 2.46 -1.99
CA LYS A 114 -20.16 1.16 -2.11
C LYS A 114 -19.91 0.77 -3.57
N ASP A 115 -20.93 0.87 -4.41
CA ASP A 115 -20.84 0.48 -5.83
C ASP A 115 -19.84 1.36 -6.59
N SER A 116 -19.87 2.68 -6.35
CA SER A 116 -18.93 3.61 -6.99
C SER A 116 -17.49 3.37 -6.54
N PHE A 117 -17.28 3.05 -5.25
CA PHE A 117 -15.99 2.67 -4.71
C PHE A 117 -15.50 1.36 -5.32
N ASP A 118 -16.32 0.31 -5.33
CA ASP A 118 -15.94 -1.00 -5.84
C ASP A 118 -15.63 -0.97 -7.34
N LYS A 119 -16.36 -0.15 -8.11
CA LYS A 119 -16.05 0.07 -9.53
C LYS A 119 -14.68 0.72 -9.71
N GLN A 120 -14.35 1.75 -8.93
CA GLN A 120 -13.03 2.39 -8.97
C GLN A 120 -11.93 1.44 -8.49
N ARG A 121 -12.14 0.76 -7.37
CA ARG A 121 -11.23 -0.24 -6.79
C ARG A 121 -10.86 -1.33 -7.78
N LYS A 122 -11.86 -1.95 -8.43
CA LYS A 122 -11.63 -3.00 -9.44
C LYS A 122 -10.81 -2.46 -10.62
N LYS A 123 -11.10 -1.25 -11.10
CA LYS A 123 -10.34 -0.61 -12.17
C LYS A 123 -8.88 -0.36 -11.76
N ILE A 124 -8.65 0.14 -10.54
CA ILE A 124 -7.30 0.34 -9.98
C ILE A 124 -6.55 -0.98 -9.92
N ASN A 125 -7.14 -2.04 -9.35
CA ASN A 125 -6.50 -3.36 -9.22
C ASN A 125 -6.15 -3.97 -10.58
N GLN A 126 -7.04 -3.87 -11.57
CA GLN A 126 -6.76 -4.29 -12.95
C GLN A 126 -5.55 -3.54 -13.54
N MET A 127 -5.50 -2.21 -13.33
CA MET A 127 -4.40 -1.38 -13.81
C MET A 127 -3.08 -1.69 -13.08
N LEU A 128 -3.10 -1.90 -11.77
CA LEU A 128 -1.92 -2.30 -10.98
C LEU A 128 -1.40 -3.65 -11.44
N LYS A 129 -2.29 -4.65 -11.60
CA LYS A 129 -1.92 -5.98 -12.11
C LYS A 129 -1.29 -5.90 -13.50
N SER A 130 -1.87 -5.11 -14.41
CA SER A 130 -1.33 -4.91 -15.75
C SER A 130 0.06 -4.28 -15.75
N LYS A 131 0.30 -3.29 -14.87
CA LYS A 131 1.53 -2.49 -14.86
C LYS A 131 2.65 -3.05 -13.98
N LEU A 132 2.32 -3.75 -12.90
CA LEU A 132 3.27 -4.22 -11.88
C LEU A 132 3.29 -5.74 -11.75
N GLY A 133 2.21 -6.44 -12.13
CA GLY A 133 2.10 -7.89 -12.00
C GLY A 133 2.94 -8.70 -12.98
N LYS A 134 3.62 -8.05 -13.94
CA LYS A 134 4.53 -8.71 -14.89
C LYS A 134 6.01 -8.69 -14.45
N ASN A 135 6.35 -7.91 -13.41
CA ASN A 135 7.74 -7.74 -12.96
C ASN A 135 8.06 -8.55 -11.68
N SER A 136 7.20 -9.49 -11.29
CA SER A 136 7.41 -10.31 -10.08
C SER A 136 8.42 -11.44 -10.24
N ASP A 137 8.91 -11.69 -11.46
CA ASP A 137 9.97 -12.66 -11.76
C ASP A 137 11.16 -11.92 -12.40
N ILE A 138 11.99 -11.30 -11.57
CA ILE A 138 13.36 -10.99 -11.96
C ILE A 138 14.23 -11.80 -11.01
N SER A 139 14.66 -12.94 -11.54
CA SER A 139 15.71 -13.84 -11.05
C SER A 139 17.03 -13.13 -10.84
#